data_AF-A0A3B8V4I2-F1
#
_entry.id   AF-A0A3B8V4I2-F1
#
_cell.length_a   1.000
_cell.length_b   1.000
_cell.length_c   1.000
_cell.angle_alpha   90.00
_cell.angle_beta   90.00
_cell.angle_gamma   90.00
#
_symmetry.space_group_name_H-M   'P 1'
#
loop_
_entity.id
_entity.type
_entity.pdbx_description
1 polymer ?
#
loop_
_entity_poly.entity_id
_entity_poly.type
_entity_poly.pdbx_seq_one_letter_code
_entity_poly.pdbx_strand_id
1 'polypeptide(L)'
;MAVFGSSALSESGLRIFAIGFNKTYWCRSEGAAACQAALLADEFLGSSVRKTCLIEESPVLVFKRDPLPEWRLTWLLGYVLELRYPRAYRRLRRSIRRMRSMVRRNDG
;
A
#
# COMPACT_ATOMS: atom_id res chain seq x y z
N MET A 1 10.85 0.58 15.83
CA MET A 1 12.05 0.20 15.05
C MET A 1 11.60 -0.56 13.82
N ALA A 2 11.91 -0.07 12.61
CA ALA A 2 11.55 -0.75 11.37
C ALA A 2 12.60 -1.83 11.06
N VAL A 3 12.22 -3.10 11.16
CA VAL A 3 13.05 -4.31 10.91
C VAL A 3 13.34 -4.51 9.41
N PHE A 4 13.15 -3.49 8.58
CA PHE A 4 13.11 -3.62 7.12
C PHE A 4 14.27 -2.92 6.39
N GLY A 5 15.22 -2.33 7.13
CA GLY A 5 16.43 -1.68 6.58
C GLY A 5 17.66 -2.58 6.64
N SER A 6 18.56 -2.44 5.66
CA SER A 6 19.88 -3.07 5.63
C SER A 6 20.92 -2.00 5.27
N SER A 7 21.81 -1.67 6.21
CA SER A 7 22.86 -0.66 6.00
C SER A 7 23.80 -1.03 4.85
N ALA A 8 24.16 -2.32 4.72
CA ALA A 8 24.99 -2.83 3.64
C ALA A 8 24.38 -2.58 2.24
N LEU A 9 23.06 -2.70 2.11
CA LEU A 9 22.37 -2.40 0.85
C LEU A 9 22.34 -0.88 0.58
N SER A 10 22.09 -0.06 1.60
CA SER A 10 22.15 1.40 1.48
C SER A 10 23.55 1.88 1.07
N GLU A 11 24.61 1.32 1.67
CA GLU A 11 26.02 1.61 1.31
C GLU A 11 26.37 1.21 -0.13
N SER A 12 25.73 0.15 -0.65
CA SER A 12 25.88 -0.27 -2.06
C SER A 12 25.10 0.58 -3.07
N GLY A 13 24.45 1.67 -2.63
CA GLY A 13 23.69 2.59 -3.47
C GLY A 13 22.25 2.15 -3.76
N LEU A 14 21.76 1.11 -3.07
CA LEU A 14 20.37 0.66 -3.16
C LEU A 14 19.49 1.41 -2.18
N ARG A 15 18.25 1.68 -2.58
CA ARG A 15 17.21 2.28 -1.74
C ARG A 15 15.95 1.45 -1.76
N ILE A 16 15.26 1.49 -0.63
CA ILE A 16 13.92 0.93 -0.50
C ILE A 16 12.95 1.81 -1.28
N PHE A 17 12.15 1.22 -2.14
CA PHE A 17 11.09 1.95 -2.85
C PHE A 17 9.69 1.43 -2.54
N ALA A 18 9.59 0.20 -2.03
CA ALA A 18 8.33 -0.45 -1.66
C ALA A 18 8.50 -1.46 -0.51
N ILE A 19 7.46 -1.61 0.31
CA ILE A 19 7.35 -2.62 1.36
C ILE A 19 6.06 -3.40 1.15
N GLY A 20 6.19 -4.70 0.91
CA GLY A 20 5.08 -5.63 0.79
C GLY A 20 4.88 -6.49 2.04
N PHE A 21 4.14 -7.59 1.89
CA PHE A 21 4.00 -8.57 2.96
C PHE A 21 5.33 -9.30 3.18
N ASN A 22 5.93 -9.11 4.36
CA ASN A 22 7.18 -9.71 4.80
C ASN A 22 8.38 -9.55 3.82
N LYS A 23 8.30 -8.57 2.91
CA LYS A 23 9.32 -8.31 1.90
C LYS A 23 9.57 -6.81 1.78
N THR A 24 10.84 -6.46 1.67
CA THR A 24 11.30 -5.11 1.34
C THR A 24 11.86 -5.15 -0.08
N TYR A 25 11.41 -4.23 -0.92
CA TYR A 25 11.89 -4.12 -2.30
C TYR A 25 12.92 -3.00 -2.41
N TRP A 26 14.07 -3.35 -2.98
CA TRP A 26 15.23 -2.50 -3.15
C TRP A 26 15.52 -2.27 -4.63
N CYS A 27 16.01 -1.09 -4.97
CA CYS A 27 16.45 -0.75 -6.31
C CYS A 27 17.59 0.28 -6.23
N ARG A 28 18.30 0.52 -7.33
CA ARG A 28 19.28 1.62 -7.38
C ARG A 28 18.59 2.95 -7.12
N SER A 29 19.27 3.86 -6.41
CA SER A 29 18.73 5.16 -6.02
C SER A 29 18.09 5.94 -7.20
N GLU A 30 18.74 5.92 -8.36
CA GLU A 30 18.28 6.57 -9.60
C GLU A 30 16.96 5.98 -10.14
N GLY A 31 16.74 4.67 -9.93
CA GLY A 31 15.58 3.95 -10.44
C GLY A 31 14.38 3.97 -9.50
N ALA A 32 14.52 4.48 -8.27
CA ALA A 32 13.49 4.40 -7.24
C ALA A 32 12.19 5.10 -7.65
N ALA A 33 12.29 6.30 -8.21
CA ALA A 33 11.14 7.05 -8.69
C ALA A 33 10.40 6.33 -9.84
N ALA A 34 11.15 5.77 -10.78
CA ALA A 34 10.59 5.00 -11.90
C ALA A 34 9.90 3.71 -11.42
N CYS A 35 10.52 2.99 -10.48
CA CYS A 35 9.93 1.79 -9.90
C CYS A 35 8.63 2.09 -9.15
N GLN A 36 8.57 3.21 -8.43
CA GLN A 36 7.33 3.64 -7.77
C GLN A 36 6.25 4.04 -8.75
N ALA A 37 6.60 4.79 -9.79
CA ALA A 37 5.65 5.16 -10.84
C ALA A 37 5.05 3.91 -11.51
N ALA A 38 5.88 2.90 -11.79
CA ALA A 38 5.41 1.63 -12.35
C ALA A 38 4.44 0.90 -11.40
N LEU A 39 4.74 0.83 -10.10
CA LEU A 39 3.85 0.23 -9.10
C LEU A 39 2.52 0.96 -8.94
N LEU A 40 2.51 2.29 -9.10
CA LEU A 40 1.30 3.10 -9.02
C LEU A 40 0.49 3.09 -10.32
N ALA A 41 1.14 2.86 -11.46
CA ALA A 41 0.48 2.71 -12.75
C ALA A 41 -0.31 1.41 -12.84
N ASP A 42 0.14 0.36 -12.16
CA ASP A 42 -0.64 -0.87 -12.03
C ASP A 42 -1.89 -0.62 -11.18
N GLU A 43 -3.04 -0.93 -11.78
CA GLU A 43 -4.32 -0.63 -11.17
C GLU A 43 -4.46 -1.31 -9.80
N PHE A 44 -4.07 -2.59 -9.68
CA PHE A 44 -4.23 -3.40 -8.47
C PHE A 44 -3.27 -2.98 -7.37
N LEU A 45 -1.98 -2.87 -7.69
CA LEU A 45 -0.92 -2.46 -6.75
C LEU A 45 -1.18 -1.04 -6.24
N GLY A 46 -1.50 -0.09 -7.12
CA GLY A 46 -1.87 1.27 -6.73
C GLY A 46 -3.03 1.31 -5.73
N SER A 47 -4.05 0.46 -5.90
CA SER A 47 -5.15 0.37 -4.93
C SER A 47 -4.80 -0.30 -3.61
N SER A 48 -3.77 -1.14 -3.64
CA SER A 48 -3.27 -1.88 -2.48
C SER A 48 -2.34 -1.05 -1.61
N VAL A 49 -1.90 0.13 -2.05
CA VAL A 49 -1.12 1.06 -1.22
C VAL A 49 -1.94 1.47 0.01
N ARG A 50 -1.41 1.17 1.20
CA ARG A 50 -2.04 1.51 2.49
C ARG A 50 -1.53 2.83 3.03
N LYS A 51 -0.23 3.06 2.92
CA LYS A 51 0.42 4.28 3.36
C LYS A 51 1.68 4.51 2.54
N THR A 52 2.09 5.76 2.49
CA THR A 52 3.43 6.16 2.08
C THR A 52 4.17 6.60 3.34
N CYS A 53 5.37 6.07 3.57
CA CYS A 53 6.23 6.50 4.67
C CYS A 53 7.55 7.02 4.13
N LEU A 54 8.17 7.96 4.85
CA LEU A 54 9.52 8.41 4.54
C LEU A 54 10.52 7.50 5.23
N ILE A 55 11.47 6.97 4.47
CA ILE A 55 12.64 6.22 4.96
C ILE A 55 13.84 6.86 4.31
N GLU A 56 14.80 7.35 5.09
CA GLU A 56 16.01 8.03 4.56
C GLU A 56 15.63 9.15 3.57
N GLU A 57 14.67 9.99 3.97
CA GLU A 57 14.08 11.10 3.18
C GLU A 57 13.43 10.69 1.85
N SER A 58 13.39 9.39 1.56
CA SER A 58 12.80 8.84 0.34
C SER A 58 11.37 8.35 0.63
N PRO A 59 10.38 8.68 -0.23
CA PRO A 59 9.05 8.10 -0.09
C PRO A 59 9.13 6.59 -0.33
N VAL A 60 8.40 5.82 0.47
CA VAL A 60 8.31 4.35 0.35
C VAL A 60 6.85 3.94 0.38
N LEU A 61 6.44 3.18 -0.65
CA LEU A 61 5.08 2.67 -0.77
C LEU A 61 4.90 1.44 0.11
N VAL A 62 3.97 1.49 1.07
CA VAL A 62 3.63 0.34 1.89
C VAL A 62 2.33 -0.26 1.40
N PHE A 63 2.42 -1.49 0.88
CA PHE A 63 1.29 -2.22 0.34
C PHE A 63 0.51 -2.94 1.45
N LYS A 64 -0.72 -3.30 1.12
CA LYS A 64 -1.62 -4.09 1.96
C LYS A 64 -0.96 -5.44 2.26
N ARG A 65 -1.05 -5.86 3.52
CA ARG A 65 -0.66 -7.20 3.96
C ARG A 65 -1.70 -8.22 3.48
N ASP A 66 -1.22 -9.42 3.19
CA ASP A 66 -2.10 -10.58 2.99
C ASP A 66 -2.89 -10.89 4.27
N PRO A 67 -4.07 -11.50 4.13
CA PRO A 67 -4.88 -11.89 5.27
C PRO A 67 -4.11 -12.90 6.10
N LEU A 68 -4.10 -12.70 7.42
CA LEU A 68 -3.55 -13.67 8.35
C LEU A 68 -4.70 -14.51 8.94
N PRO A 69 -4.44 -15.74 9.42
CA PRO A 69 -5.46 -16.59 10.01
C PRO A 69 -6.24 -15.90 11.16
N GLU A 70 -5.58 -15.03 11.91
CA GLU A 70 -6.16 -14.25 13.01
C GLU A 70 -7.00 -13.04 12.58
N TRP A 71 -7.10 -12.73 11.28
CA TRP A 71 -7.96 -11.64 10.82
C TRP A 71 -9.42 -11.95 11.07
N ARG A 72 -10.16 -10.96 11.56
CA ARG A 72 -11.61 -11.05 11.69
C ARG A 72 -12.24 -11.40 10.34
N LEU A 73 -13.26 -12.26 10.36
CA LEU A 73 -13.94 -12.77 9.15
C LEU A 73 -14.38 -11.64 8.19
N THR A 74 -14.84 -10.51 8.71
CA THR A 74 -15.25 -9.34 7.91
C THR A 74 -14.10 -8.74 7.10
N TRP A 75 -12.88 -8.75 7.63
CA TRP A 75 -11.68 -8.26 6.95
C TRP A 75 -11.21 -9.25 5.89
N LEU A 76 -11.32 -10.55 6.19
CA LEU A 76 -11.00 -11.62 5.27
C LEU A 76 -11.95 -11.62 4.06
N LEU A 77 -13.26 -11.53 4.30
CA LEU A 77 -14.28 -11.37 3.25
C LEU A 77 -14.05 -10.11 2.42
N GLY A 78 -13.73 -8.99 3.08
CA GLY A 78 -13.36 -7.75 2.39
C GLY A 78 -12.13 -7.91 1.49
N TYR A 79 -11.12 -8.68 1.92
CA TYR A 79 -9.94 -9.00 1.13
C TYR A 79 -10.27 -9.91 -0.07
N VAL A 80 -11.05 -10.97 0.14
CA VAL A 80 -11.47 -11.89 -0.94
C VAL A 80 -12.30 -11.15 -2.00
N LEU A 81 -13.22 -10.29 -1.58
CA LEU A 81 -14.02 -9.47 -2.50
C LEU A 81 -13.16 -8.48 -3.28
N GLU A 82 -12.13 -7.91 -2.66
CA GLU A 82 -11.16 -7.03 -3.34
C GLU A 82 -10.33 -7.78 -4.40
N LEU A 83 -9.90 -9.02 -4.11
CA LEU A 83 -9.19 -9.86 -5.07
C LEU A 83 -10.07 -10.32 -6.23
N ARG A 84 -11.28 -10.81 -5.93
CA ARG A 84 -12.16 -11.42 -6.94
C ARG A 84 -12.89 -10.38 -7.78
N TYR A 85 -13.21 -9.24 -7.19
CA TYR A 85 -14.01 -8.17 -7.83
C TYR A 85 -13.42 -6.78 -7.57
N PRO A 86 -12.18 -6.50 -8.04
CA PRO A 86 -11.44 -5.28 -7.70
C PRO A 86 -12.19 -4.00 -8.08
N ARG A 87 -12.84 -3.98 -9.25
CA ARG A 87 -13.64 -2.83 -9.72
C ARG A 87 -14.87 -2.57 -8.84
N ALA A 88 -15.58 -3.64 -8.45
CA ALA A 88 -16.79 -3.54 -7.64
C ALA A 88 -16.45 -3.10 -6.21
N TYR A 89 -15.40 -3.70 -5.63
CA TYR A 89 -14.90 -3.34 -4.31
C TYR A 89 -14.51 -1.86 -4.22
N ARG A 90 -13.82 -1.32 -5.24
CA ARG A 90 -13.47 0.10 -5.30
C ARG A 90 -14.66 1.01 -5.41
N ARG A 91 -15.64 0.68 -6.27
CA ARG A 91 -16.88 1.46 -6.38
C ARG A 91 -17.60 1.52 -5.03
N LEU A 92 -17.76 0.39 -4.37
CA LEU A 92 -18.35 0.30 -3.03
C LEU A 92 -17.58 1.17 -2.02
N ARG A 93 -16.24 1.06 -1.99
CA ARG A 93 -15.40 1.83 -1.07
C ARG A 93 -15.47 3.34 -1.34
N ARG A 94 -15.53 3.77 -2.60
CA ARG A 94 -15.74 5.18 -2.99
C ARG A 94 -17.12 5.67 -2.54
N SER A 95 -18.18 4.89 -2.75
CA SER A 95 -19.54 5.23 -2.30
C SER A 95 -19.61 5.37 -0.78
N ILE A 96 -19.00 4.44 -0.03
CA ILE A 96 -18.93 4.52 1.45
C ILE A 96 -18.20 5.79 1.90
N ARG A 97 -17.07 6.13 1.27
CA ARG A 97 -16.34 7.39 1.59
C ARG A 97 -17.22 8.62 1.34
N ARG A 98 -17.93 8.66 0.21
CA ARG A 98 -18.85 9.77 -0.13
C ARG A 98 -19.99 9.88 0.88
N MET A 99 -20.67 8.78 1.21
CA MET A 99 -21.73 8.78 2.22
C MET A 99 -21.22 9.27 3.59
N ARG A 100 -20.06 8.80 4.04
CA ARG A 100 -19.45 9.28 5.30
C ARG A 100 -19.13 10.77 5.27
N SER A 101 -18.67 11.30 4.14
CA SER A 101 -18.43 12.75 4.01
C SER A 101 -19.72 13.58 4.00
N MET A 102 -20.83 13.02 3.51
CA MET A 102 -22.15 13.67 3.55
C MET A 102 -22.72 13.69 4.97
N VAL A 103 -22.65 12.58 5.71
CA VAL A 103 -23.07 12.52 7.11
C VAL A 103 -22.30 13.53 7.96
N ARG A 104 -20.97 13.57 7.83
CA ARG A 104 -20.12 14.55 8.54
C ARG A 104 -20.41 16.02 8.22
N ARG A 105 -21.03 16.32 7.07
CA ARG A 105 -21.44 17.68 6.68
C ARG A 105 -22.82 18.05 7.22
N ASN A 106 -23.63 17.06 7.59
CA ASN A 106 -24.96 17.28 8.17
C ASN A 106 -24.92 17.40 9.70
N ASP A 107 -23.83 16.94 10.32
CA ASP A 107 -23.61 16.99 11.78
C ASP A 107 -22.85 18.26 12.24
N GLY A 108 -22.69 19.27 11.38
CA GLY A 108 -22.03 20.56 11.69
C GLY A 108 -22.78 21.73 11.08
#